data_AF-A0AAV6YUG5-F1
#
_entry.id   AF-A0AAV6YUG5-F1
#
_cell.length_a   1.000
_cell.length_b   1.000
_cell.length_c   1.000
_cell.angle_alpha   90.00
_cell.angle_beta   90.00
_cell.angle_gamma   90.00
#
_symmetry.space_group_name_H-M   'P 1'
#
loop_
_entity.id
_entity.type
_entity.pdbx_description
1 polymer ?
#
loop_
_entity_poly.entity_id
_entity_poly.type
_entity_poly.pdbx_seq_one_letter_code
_entity_poly.pdbx_strand_id
1 'polypeptide(L)'
;MSSLTATPMFKHRSSDRKAVPCVVSQLRIIPVTAHVEISCITSGNTTLEAAQYSHDETHVRWCNYKEWPLTDLLLLPHQICWVYWEGLSSIRMSEESIIRIPPYHYIHVLDQNSNISRVETGPKTYIRQDNERVLFHPVRMVMVPPRHYCVIQNPVVRDQGRNVQFDDIGQAKLRHGDQEIRLAQDPFPLYPGEELQQGITPLTVVLANTALHLKALLDFEDDNEKFVAGDEWLFEGPGTYIPRKEVEVLQTIQATVIRHNQAIRLRARKECQDREDHARVT
;
A
#
# COMPACT_ATOMS: atom_id res chain seq x y z
N MET A 1 -64.70 3.95 37.87
CA MET A 1 -64.52 3.36 36.54
C MET A 1 -63.01 3.15 36.35
N SER A 2 -62.51 1.91 36.40
CA SER A 2 -62.20 1.07 35.21
C SER A 2 -61.23 1.78 34.25
N SER A 3 -59.91 1.48 34.22
CA SER A 3 -59.23 0.25 33.72
C SER A 3 -58.69 0.47 32.29
N LEU A 4 -57.48 0.08 31.85
CA LEU A 4 -56.48 -0.89 32.34
C LEU A 4 -55.01 -0.51 31.93
N THR A 5 -54.06 -1.22 32.55
CA THR A 5 -52.62 -1.53 32.26
C THR A 5 -52.06 -1.37 30.82
N ALA A 6 -50.74 -1.34 30.55
CA ALA A 6 -49.60 -1.95 31.27
C ALA A 6 -48.20 -1.35 31.00
N THR A 7 -47.28 -1.58 31.94
CA THR A 7 -45.81 -1.76 31.74
C THR A 7 -45.48 -3.22 32.15
N PRO A 8 -44.41 -3.90 31.63
CA PRO A 8 -43.04 -3.63 32.13
C PRO A 8 -41.84 -4.03 31.20
N MET A 9 -40.62 -3.80 31.71
CA MET A 9 -39.37 -4.56 31.49
C MET A 9 -39.04 -5.12 30.08
N PHE A 10 -38.00 -4.54 29.45
CA PHE A 10 -37.12 -5.33 28.58
C PHE A 10 -36.13 -6.16 29.42
N LYS A 11 -35.88 -7.40 29.01
CA LYS A 11 -35.06 -8.38 29.73
C LYS A 11 -33.65 -8.46 29.16
N HIS A 12 -32.66 -8.70 30.02
CA HIS A 12 -31.45 -9.43 29.62
C HIS A 12 -31.83 -10.82 29.11
N ARG A 13 -31.19 -11.27 28.02
CA ARG A 13 -30.99 -12.71 27.76
C ARG A 13 -29.63 -12.94 27.11
N SER A 14 -29.14 -14.16 27.27
CA SER A 14 -27.86 -14.67 26.78
C SER A 14 -27.85 -14.86 25.25
N SER A 15 -26.67 -15.29 24.78
CA SER A 15 -26.32 -15.85 23.47
C SER A 15 -27.47 -16.39 22.59
N ASP A 16 -27.32 -16.24 21.27
CA ASP A 16 -26.83 -17.34 20.43
C ASP A 16 -26.49 -16.86 19.01
N ARG A 17 -25.68 -17.65 18.30
CA ARG A 17 -25.16 -17.37 16.96
C ARG A 17 -26.28 -17.42 15.92
N LYS A 18 -26.12 -16.68 14.81
CA LYS A 18 -27.01 -16.77 13.63
C LYS A 18 -26.29 -16.50 12.31
N ALA A 19 -25.86 -17.56 11.64
CA ALA A 19 -25.67 -17.53 10.19
C ALA A 19 -27.03 -17.38 9.47
N VAL A 20 -27.05 -16.75 8.29
CA VAL A 20 -28.23 -16.60 7.43
C VAL A 20 -27.92 -17.21 6.04
N PRO A 21 -28.83 -17.97 5.41
CA PRO A 21 -28.53 -18.73 4.20
C PRO A 21 -28.62 -17.90 2.90
N CYS A 22 -27.97 -18.37 1.83
CA CYS A 22 -28.00 -17.75 0.49
C CYS A 22 -28.45 -18.77 -0.58
N VAL A 23 -29.05 -18.28 -1.67
CA VAL A 23 -29.79 -19.08 -2.68
C VAL A 23 -29.06 -19.10 -4.04
N VAL A 24 -29.22 -20.17 -4.82
CA VAL A 24 -28.34 -20.50 -5.96
C VAL A 24 -28.98 -20.31 -7.36
N SER A 25 -28.24 -19.69 -8.29
CA SER A 25 -28.27 -19.97 -9.74
C SER A 25 -26.95 -19.47 -10.38
N GLN A 26 -26.03 -20.33 -10.86
CA GLN A 26 -25.96 -21.12 -12.11
C GLN A 26 -25.46 -20.38 -13.38
N LEU A 27 -24.24 -20.70 -13.84
CA LEU A 27 -23.75 -20.89 -15.24
C LEU A 27 -22.21 -21.18 -15.22
N ARG A 28 -21.74 -22.38 -15.62
CA ARG A 28 -21.06 -22.78 -16.90
C ARG A 28 -19.55 -22.41 -17.03
N ILE A 29 -18.77 -23.29 -17.69
CA ILE A 29 -17.31 -23.48 -17.55
C ILE A 29 -16.66 -23.87 -18.90
N ILE A 30 -15.41 -23.42 -19.18
CA ILE A 30 -14.44 -24.03 -20.12
C ILE A 30 -13.00 -23.92 -19.48
N PRO A 31 -12.06 -24.89 -19.65
CA PRO A 31 -10.86 -25.04 -18.78
C PRO A 31 -9.46 -24.76 -19.43
N VAL A 32 -8.38 -25.08 -18.69
CA VAL A 32 -6.93 -24.78 -18.95
C VAL A 32 -6.05 -26.07 -18.90
N THR A 33 -4.78 -26.04 -19.36
CA THR A 33 -3.82 -27.19 -19.45
C THR A 33 -2.39 -26.87 -18.93
N ALA A 34 -1.61 -27.90 -18.47
CA ALA A 34 -0.25 -27.86 -17.86
C ALA A 34 0.53 -29.20 -18.10
N HIS A 35 1.80 -29.50 -17.73
CA HIS A 35 2.82 -28.89 -16.82
C HIS A 35 4.17 -28.53 -17.53
N VAL A 36 5.42 -29.01 -17.28
CA VAL A 36 6.06 -30.19 -16.60
C VAL A 36 7.51 -29.84 -16.13
N GLU A 37 8.10 -30.55 -15.14
CA GLU A 37 9.50 -30.40 -14.63
C GLU A 37 10.41 -31.62 -14.94
N ILE A 38 11.76 -31.46 -14.93
CA ILE A 38 12.78 -32.55 -14.89
C ILE A 38 14.03 -32.11 -14.06
N SER A 39 14.74 -33.05 -13.39
CA SER A 39 15.91 -32.80 -12.53
C SER A 39 17.06 -33.82 -12.70
N CYS A 40 18.30 -33.45 -12.31
CA CYS A 40 19.49 -34.33 -12.18
C CYS A 40 20.47 -33.82 -11.08
N ILE A 41 21.43 -34.65 -10.63
CA ILE A 41 22.24 -34.45 -9.41
C ILE A 41 23.74 -34.82 -9.64
N THR A 42 24.64 -34.30 -8.77
CA THR A 42 26.11 -34.53 -8.63
C THR A 42 27.02 -33.66 -9.52
N SER A 43 28.18 -33.14 -9.07
CA SER A 43 28.74 -32.99 -7.70
C SER A 43 29.94 -32.02 -7.66
N GLY A 44 30.15 -31.29 -6.55
CA GLY A 44 31.43 -30.63 -6.22
C GLY A 44 31.38 -29.10 -6.09
N ASN A 45 32.25 -28.54 -5.22
CA ASN A 45 32.45 -27.09 -5.04
C ASN A 45 32.98 -26.46 -6.35
N THR A 46 32.70 -25.21 -6.72
CA THR A 46 32.86 -23.96 -5.94
C THR A 46 32.16 -22.81 -6.69
N THR A 47 31.82 -21.70 -6.00
CA THR A 47 31.42 -20.36 -6.55
C THR A 47 30.21 -20.30 -7.50
N LEU A 48 29.19 -19.53 -7.11
CA LEU A 48 28.03 -19.23 -7.95
C LEU A 48 28.24 -17.96 -8.78
N GLU A 49 28.47 -18.11 -10.08
CA GLU A 49 28.23 -17.06 -11.08
C GLU A 49 27.17 -17.54 -12.09
N ALA A 50 26.24 -16.64 -12.46
CA ALA A 50 25.11 -16.98 -13.30
C ALA A 50 25.44 -16.84 -14.80
N ALA A 51 25.79 -17.95 -15.44
CA ALA A 51 26.04 -17.98 -16.88
C ALA A 51 24.73 -18.05 -17.69
N GLN A 52 24.37 -16.95 -18.36
CA GLN A 52 23.44 -17.00 -19.50
C GLN A 52 24.23 -17.28 -20.77
N TYR A 53 23.94 -18.41 -21.43
CA TYR A 53 24.48 -18.72 -22.75
C TYR A 53 23.68 -17.98 -23.83
N SER A 54 24.40 -17.28 -24.72
CA SER A 54 23.93 -16.92 -26.05
C SER A 54 24.99 -17.32 -27.07
N HIS A 55 24.61 -17.96 -28.17
CA HIS A 55 25.51 -18.13 -29.31
C HIS A 55 25.74 -16.77 -29.99
N ASP A 56 27.00 -16.33 -30.07
CA ASP A 56 27.70 -16.17 -31.36
C ASP A 56 29.18 -15.80 -31.11
N GLU A 57 29.97 -15.67 -32.18
CA GLU A 57 31.40 -15.98 -32.17
C GLU A 57 32.37 -14.83 -31.86
N THR A 58 33.42 -15.17 -31.08
CA THR A 58 34.79 -14.62 -31.18
C THR A 58 35.01 -13.09 -31.19
N HIS A 59 35.24 -12.51 -29.99
CA HIS A 59 36.52 -11.83 -29.66
C HIS A 59 36.55 -11.38 -28.19
N VAL A 60 37.47 -11.95 -27.39
CA VAL A 60 37.76 -11.43 -26.04
C VAL A 60 38.87 -10.39 -26.14
N ARG A 61 38.54 -9.10 -25.95
CA ARG A 61 39.52 -8.04 -25.69
C ARG A 61 39.44 -7.61 -24.24
N TRP A 62 40.59 -7.63 -23.57
CA TRP A 62 40.76 -7.09 -22.22
C TRP A 62 40.97 -5.58 -22.31
N CYS A 63 40.12 -4.80 -21.66
CA CYS A 63 40.30 -3.35 -21.51
C CYS A 63 40.50 -3.00 -20.03
N ASN A 64 41.68 -2.49 -19.69
CA ASN A 64 42.01 -2.02 -18.35
C ASN A 64 41.34 -0.67 -18.06
N TYR A 65 41.00 -0.42 -16.79
CA TYR A 65 40.43 0.86 -16.37
C TYR A 65 41.50 1.96 -16.29
N LYS A 66 41.75 2.64 -17.43
CA LYS A 66 42.34 4.00 -17.51
C LYS A 66 42.24 4.56 -18.92
N GLU A 67 42.10 5.90 -18.98
CA GLU A 67 42.22 6.76 -20.17
C GLU A 67 41.18 6.54 -21.31
N TRP A 68 40.28 7.52 -21.45
CA TRP A 68 39.39 7.70 -22.60
C TRP A 68 39.51 9.15 -23.13
N PRO A 69 39.70 9.37 -24.44
CA PRO A 69 39.78 10.72 -25.03
C PRO A 69 38.40 11.34 -25.29
N LEU A 70 38.33 12.68 -25.28
CA LEU A 70 37.10 13.49 -25.31
C LEU A 70 36.43 13.65 -26.70
N THR A 71 36.34 12.59 -27.49
CA THR A 71 35.91 12.68 -28.91
C THR A 71 34.72 11.81 -29.34
N ASP A 72 34.36 10.75 -28.59
CA ASP A 72 33.24 9.86 -28.95
C ASP A 72 32.00 10.11 -28.07
N LEU A 73 31.26 11.18 -28.37
CA LEU A 73 30.10 11.64 -27.57
C LEU A 73 28.78 11.67 -28.38
N LEU A 74 28.64 10.80 -29.39
CA LEU A 74 27.45 10.75 -30.28
C LEU A 74 26.83 9.36 -30.48
N LEU A 75 27.39 8.28 -29.93
CA LEU A 75 26.85 6.91 -30.04
C LEU A 75 26.90 6.14 -28.70
N LEU A 76 26.07 6.57 -27.75
CA LEU A 76 25.76 5.80 -26.54
C LEU A 76 24.24 5.55 -26.42
N PRO A 77 23.82 4.38 -25.90
CA PRO A 77 22.41 4.04 -25.77
C PRO A 77 21.68 4.92 -24.75
N HIS A 78 20.38 5.10 -24.99
CA HIS A 78 19.51 6.14 -24.42
C HIS A 78 19.26 6.09 -22.88
N GLN A 79 19.99 5.25 -22.15
CA GLN A 79 19.82 5.00 -20.72
C GLN A 79 20.94 5.56 -19.83
N ILE A 80 22.16 5.75 -20.34
CA ILE A 80 23.30 6.24 -19.53
C ILE A 80 23.14 7.73 -19.14
N CYS A 81 22.41 8.51 -19.95
CA CYS A 81 22.23 9.95 -19.72
C CYS A 81 21.34 10.29 -18.50
N TRP A 82 20.42 9.39 -18.11
CA TRP A 82 19.43 9.66 -17.05
C TRP A 82 20.06 9.88 -15.68
N VAL A 83 21.06 9.06 -15.31
CA VAL A 83 21.67 9.06 -13.97
C VAL A 83 22.37 10.39 -13.64
N TYR A 84 22.86 11.12 -14.64
CA TYR A 84 23.54 12.40 -14.45
C TYR A 84 22.61 13.62 -14.45
N TRP A 85 21.39 13.50 -14.97
CA TRP A 85 20.50 14.66 -15.17
C TRP A 85 19.77 15.08 -13.90
N GLU A 86 19.32 14.12 -13.09
CA GLU A 86 18.55 14.42 -11.86
C GLU A 86 19.40 15.18 -10.83
N GLY A 87 20.64 14.74 -10.58
CA GLY A 87 21.56 15.40 -9.63
C GLY A 87 21.90 16.84 -10.02
N LEU A 88 22.16 17.11 -11.30
CA LEU A 88 22.45 18.46 -11.80
C LEU A 88 21.25 19.41 -11.70
N SER A 89 20.02 18.89 -11.74
CA SER A 89 18.81 19.70 -11.59
C SER A 89 18.59 20.22 -10.16
N SER A 90 18.94 19.41 -9.14
CA SER A 90 18.82 19.81 -7.73
C SER A 90 19.85 20.88 -7.34
N ILE A 91 21.10 20.72 -7.82
CA ILE A 91 22.21 21.61 -7.46
C ILE A 91 21.99 23.06 -7.90
N ARG A 92 21.36 23.30 -9.06
CA ARG A 92 21.10 24.66 -9.57
C ARG A 92 19.99 25.41 -8.83
N MET A 93 19.11 24.71 -8.10
CA MET A 93 17.93 25.33 -7.47
C MET A 93 18.19 25.96 -6.10
N SER A 94 19.28 25.63 -5.42
CA SER A 94 19.61 26.25 -4.13
C SER A 94 19.96 27.75 -4.23
N GLU A 95 20.20 28.26 -5.44
CA GLU A 95 20.60 29.65 -5.67
C GLU A 95 19.41 30.58 -5.98
N GLU A 96 18.30 30.07 -6.53
CA GLU A 96 17.13 30.90 -6.85
C GLU A 96 16.57 31.62 -5.60
N SER A 97 16.37 32.93 -5.71
CA SER A 97 15.87 33.79 -4.62
C SER A 97 14.35 33.96 -4.64
N ILE A 98 13.69 33.76 -5.79
CA ILE A 98 12.26 33.99 -5.98
C ILE A 98 11.65 32.79 -6.70
N ILE A 99 10.91 31.95 -5.96
CA ILE A 99 10.37 30.68 -6.44
C ILE A 99 8.84 30.76 -6.51
N ARG A 100 8.29 30.62 -7.72
CA ARG A 100 6.84 30.65 -7.95
C ARG A 100 6.24 29.25 -7.72
N ILE A 101 5.49 29.07 -6.65
CA ILE A 101 4.80 27.81 -6.32
C ILE A 101 3.38 27.86 -6.90
N PRO A 102 3.04 27.03 -7.91
CA PRO A 102 1.69 27.03 -8.50
C PRO A 102 0.59 26.50 -7.56
N PRO A 103 -0.70 26.64 -7.92
CA PRO A 103 -1.79 25.96 -7.22
C PRO A 103 -1.54 24.43 -7.17
N TYR A 104 -1.90 23.80 -6.05
CA TYR A 104 -1.70 22.36 -5.82
C TYR A 104 -0.25 21.87 -5.97
N HIS A 105 0.73 22.74 -5.73
CA HIS A 105 2.15 22.39 -5.65
C HIS A 105 2.73 22.82 -4.29
N TYR A 106 3.85 22.21 -3.90
CA TYR A 106 4.59 22.53 -2.68
C TYR A 106 6.10 22.41 -2.89
N ILE A 107 6.86 23.07 -2.02
CA ILE A 107 8.31 22.87 -1.84
C ILE A 107 8.61 22.52 -0.39
N HIS A 108 9.76 21.91 -0.13
CA HIS A 108 10.35 21.90 1.21
C HIS A 108 11.45 22.95 1.31
N VAL A 109 11.44 23.72 2.40
CA VAL A 109 12.44 24.73 2.73
C VAL A 109 13.12 24.32 4.03
N LEU A 110 14.46 24.29 4.00
CA LEU A 110 15.34 24.06 5.14
C LEU A 110 15.89 25.41 5.61
N ASP A 111 15.62 25.79 6.85
CA ASP A 111 16.37 26.85 7.53
C ASP A 111 17.70 26.26 8.04
N GLN A 112 18.82 26.87 7.64
CA GLN A 112 20.17 26.43 8.01
C GLN A 112 20.55 26.82 9.45
N ASN A 113 19.88 27.81 10.04
CA ASN A 113 20.15 28.24 11.42
C ASN A 113 19.58 27.23 12.44
N SER A 114 18.33 26.80 12.24
CA SER A 114 17.67 25.79 13.08
C SER A 114 17.85 24.34 12.59
N ASN A 115 18.28 24.15 11.33
CA ASN A 115 18.25 22.87 10.60
C ASN A 115 16.85 22.26 10.44
N ILE A 116 15.79 23.07 10.56
CA ILE A 116 14.40 22.62 10.41
C ILE A 116 13.97 22.69 8.96
N SER A 117 13.47 21.57 8.46
CA SER A 117 12.74 21.51 7.19
C SER A 117 11.24 21.68 7.42
N ARG A 118 10.60 22.49 6.58
CA ARG A 118 9.15 22.75 6.60
C ARG A 118 8.58 22.74 5.19
N VAL A 119 7.26 22.55 5.08
CA VAL A 119 6.54 22.56 3.80
C VAL A 119 5.94 23.93 3.50
N GLU A 120 6.17 24.41 2.27
CA GLU A 120 5.60 25.66 1.77
C GLU A 120 4.69 25.36 0.59
N THR A 121 3.38 25.58 0.77
CA THR A 121 2.33 25.29 -0.23
C THR A 121 2.00 26.51 -1.10
N GLY A 122 1.64 26.26 -2.36
CA GLY A 122 1.11 27.28 -3.28
C GLY A 122 -0.42 27.40 -3.26
N PRO A 123 -1.01 28.40 -3.95
CA PRO A 123 -0.33 29.33 -4.86
C PRO A 123 0.33 30.52 -4.15
N LYS A 124 1.65 30.66 -4.29
CA LYS A 124 2.39 31.85 -3.81
C LYS A 124 3.72 32.03 -4.52
N THR A 125 4.22 33.26 -4.54
CA THR A 125 5.63 33.52 -4.87
C THR A 125 6.41 33.51 -3.56
N TYR A 126 7.24 32.49 -3.37
CA TYR A 126 8.13 32.35 -2.24
C TYR A 126 9.40 33.18 -2.46
N ILE A 127 9.87 33.89 -1.43
CA ILE A 127 11.11 34.66 -1.45
C ILE A 127 12.04 34.04 -0.41
N ARG A 128 13.11 33.40 -0.88
CA ARG A 128 14.08 32.67 -0.05
C ARG A 128 14.92 33.66 0.75
N GLN A 129 15.02 33.45 2.06
CA GLN A 129 15.91 34.24 2.92
C GLN A 129 17.35 33.70 2.84
N ASP A 130 18.35 34.49 3.23
CA ASP A 130 19.77 34.11 3.10
C ASP A 130 20.13 32.84 3.87
N ASN A 131 19.50 32.62 5.03
CA ASN A 131 19.65 31.42 5.85
C ASN A 131 18.81 30.22 5.37
N GLU A 132 18.08 30.33 4.27
CA GLU A 132 17.18 29.29 3.79
C GLU A 132 17.69 28.61 2.51
N ARG A 133 17.48 27.29 2.44
CA ARG A 133 17.70 26.48 1.24
C ARG A 133 16.41 25.75 0.85
N VAL A 134 15.98 25.94 -0.39
CA VAL A 134 14.91 25.11 -0.96
C VAL A 134 15.50 23.77 -1.41
N LEU A 135 14.80 22.67 -1.09
CA LEU A 135 15.30 21.32 -1.34
C LEU A 135 14.98 20.81 -2.76
N PHE A 136 13.85 21.25 -3.35
CA PHE A 136 13.41 20.85 -4.68
C PHE A 136 12.50 21.89 -5.36
N HIS A 137 12.46 21.86 -6.69
CA HIS A 137 11.47 22.60 -7.51
C HIS A 137 10.02 22.29 -7.07
N PRO A 138 9.04 23.20 -7.21
CA PRO A 138 7.63 22.94 -6.87
C PRO A 138 7.09 21.59 -7.37
N VAL A 139 6.86 20.64 -6.46
CA VAL A 139 6.30 19.30 -6.72
C VAL A 139 4.78 19.35 -6.58
N ARG A 140 4.06 18.54 -7.38
CA ARG A 140 2.60 18.41 -7.29
C ARG A 140 2.18 17.74 -5.99
N MET A 141 1.13 18.27 -5.38
CA MET A 141 0.42 17.61 -4.27
C MET A 141 -0.14 16.25 -4.69
N VAL A 142 -0.25 15.33 -3.73
CA VAL A 142 -0.86 14.02 -3.97
C VAL A 142 -2.36 14.19 -4.12
N MET A 143 -2.87 13.79 -5.29
CA MET A 143 -4.29 13.82 -5.66
C MET A 143 -4.86 12.41 -5.51
N VAL A 144 -5.65 12.11 -4.48
CA VAL A 144 -6.30 10.79 -4.35
C VAL A 144 -7.73 10.89 -4.91
N PRO A 145 -8.02 10.34 -6.10
CA PRO A 145 -9.35 10.43 -6.71
C PRO A 145 -10.36 9.50 -6.00
N PRO A 146 -11.68 9.70 -6.20
CA PRO A 146 -12.71 8.84 -5.64
C PRO A 146 -12.48 7.34 -5.90
N ARG A 147 -12.78 6.51 -4.90
CA ARG A 147 -12.54 5.05 -4.89
C ARG A 147 -11.09 4.61 -5.07
N HIS A 148 -10.12 5.49 -4.79
CA HIS A 148 -8.70 5.14 -4.74
C HIS A 148 -8.13 5.42 -3.34
N TYR A 149 -6.93 4.90 -3.09
CA TYR A 149 -6.13 5.12 -1.90
C TYR A 149 -4.65 5.27 -2.27
N CYS A 150 -3.83 5.72 -1.32
CA CYS A 150 -2.38 5.58 -1.36
C CYS A 150 -1.83 5.23 0.03
N VAL A 151 -0.63 4.62 0.09
CA VAL A 151 0.06 4.30 1.36
C VAL A 151 1.22 5.26 1.53
N ILE A 152 1.29 5.88 2.70
CA ILE A 152 2.34 6.83 3.07
C ILE A 152 3.09 6.30 4.28
N GLN A 153 4.41 6.31 4.19
CA GLN A 153 5.34 5.88 5.24
C GLN A 153 5.82 7.09 6.04
N ASN A 154 6.12 6.87 7.33
CA ASN A 154 6.44 7.91 8.31
C ASN A 154 5.39 9.05 8.41
N PRO A 155 4.08 8.74 8.47
CA PRO A 155 3.03 9.74 8.39
C PRO A 155 3.05 10.77 9.53
N VAL A 156 2.65 12.02 9.23
CA VAL A 156 2.54 13.09 10.24
C VAL A 156 1.58 12.72 11.38
N VAL A 157 1.96 13.06 12.60
CA VAL A 157 1.07 13.04 13.77
C VAL A 157 0.02 14.13 13.59
N ARG A 158 -1.26 13.75 13.71
CA ARG A 158 -2.40 14.67 13.66
C ARG A 158 -3.12 14.67 15.00
N ASP A 159 -3.57 15.84 15.41
CA ASP A 159 -4.49 16.01 16.54
C ASP A 159 -5.93 15.60 16.17
N GLN A 160 -6.83 15.52 17.15
CA GLN A 160 -8.26 15.28 16.99
C GLN A 160 -8.90 16.24 15.96
N GLY A 161 -8.43 17.50 15.90
CA GLY A 161 -8.82 18.47 14.87
C GLY A 161 -8.26 18.23 13.46
N ARG A 162 -7.61 17.09 13.20
CA ARG A 162 -6.87 16.70 11.96
C ARG A 162 -5.68 17.58 11.57
N ASN A 163 -5.42 18.64 12.34
CA ASN A 163 -4.26 19.52 12.23
C ASN A 163 -2.96 18.73 12.51
N VAL A 164 -1.90 19.06 11.78
CA VAL A 164 -0.56 18.47 11.98
C VAL A 164 0.06 19.01 13.26
N GLN A 165 0.63 18.10 14.07
CA GLN A 165 1.39 18.47 15.26
C GLN A 165 2.84 18.78 14.89
N PHE A 166 3.39 19.79 15.55
CA PHE A 166 4.79 20.19 15.44
C PHE A 166 5.44 20.03 16.81
N ASP A 167 6.72 19.65 16.83
CA ASP A 167 7.53 19.63 18.04
C ASP A 167 7.91 21.05 18.50
N ASP A 168 8.43 21.21 19.72
CA ASP A 168 8.69 22.52 20.37
C ASP A 168 9.55 23.49 19.55
N ILE A 169 10.37 22.95 18.63
CA ILE A 169 11.27 23.72 17.75
C ILE A 169 10.58 24.16 16.44
N GLY A 170 9.43 23.57 16.07
CA GLY A 170 8.67 23.86 14.85
C GLY A 170 8.79 22.83 13.72
N GLN A 171 9.46 21.69 13.94
CA GLN A 171 9.50 20.58 12.98
C GLN A 171 8.18 19.78 13.03
N ALA A 172 7.72 19.29 11.87
CA ALA A 172 6.52 18.44 11.81
C ALA A 172 6.78 17.05 12.41
N LYS A 173 5.95 16.63 13.38
CA LYS A 173 6.14 15.39 14.13
C LYS A 173 5.68 14.18 13.31
N LEU A 174 6.51 13.15 13.15
CA LEU A 174 6.21 11.96 12.35
C LEU A 174 6.05 10.69 13.20
N ARG A 175 5.27 9.73 12.71
CA ARG A 175 5.23 8.35 13.22
C ARG A 175 6.24 7.49 12.45
N HIS A 176 7.51 7.59 12.82
CA HIS A 176 8.60 6.86 12.15
C HIS A 176 8.35 5.34 12.16
N GLY A 177 8.53 4.70 11.00
CA GLY A 177 8.27 3.26 10.83
C GLY A 177 6.79 2.87 10.72
N ASP A 178 5.86 3.81 10.93
CA ASP A 178 4.43 3.58 10.73
C ASP A 178 4.01 3.84 9.27
N GLN A 179 2.81 3.38 8.91
CA GLN A 179 2.14 3.64 7.63
C GLN A 179 0.78 4.31 7.85
N GLU A 180 0.30 5.06 6.86
CA GLU A 180 -1.04 5.66 6.83
C GLU A 180 -1.66 5.48 5.45
N ILE A 181 -2.89 4.96 5.43
CA ILE A 181 -3.67 4.74 4.22
C ILE A 181 -4.57 5.95 4.04
N ARG A 182 -4.25 6.80 3.04
CA ARG A 182 -5.05 7.99 2.71
C ARG A 182 -6.03 7.65 1.59
N LEU A 183 -7.32 7.81 1.87
CA LEU A 183 -8.42 7.68 0.92
C LEU A 183 -8.62 8.99 0.13
N ALA A 184 -9.65 9.03 -0.72
CA ALA A 184 -10.04 10.23 -1.45
C ALA A 184 -10.32 11.42 -0.51
N GLN A 185 -9.53 12.49 -0.67
CA GLN A 185 -9.61 13.74 0.10
C GLN A 185 -9.02 14.89 -0.72
N ASP A 186 -9.07 16.11 -0.17
CA ASP A 186 -8.47 17.29 -0.82
C ASP A 186 -6.96 17.13 -1.08
N PRO A 187 -6.40 17.80 -2.11
CA PRO A 187 -5.00 17.66 -2.48
C PRO A 187 -4.05 18.04 -1.34
N PHE A 188 -3.14 17.13 -0.99
CA PHE A 188 -2.23 17.32 0.14
C PHE A 188 -0.76 17.26 -0.26
N PRO A 189 0.11 18.09 0.33
CA PRO A 189 1.54 17.90 0.22
C PRO A 189 2.00 16.73 1.11
N LEU A 190 3.16 16.16 0.79
CA LEU A 190 3.91 15.36 1.76
C LEU A 190 4.73 16.30 2.64
N TYR A 191 4.79 16.04 3.95
CA TYR A 191 5.66 16.77 4.87
C TYR A 191 7.11 16.26 4.78
N PRO A 192 8.12 17.01 5.23
CA PRO A 192 9.50 16.54 5.25
C PRO A 192 9.63 15.24 6.05
N GLY A 193 10.07 14.17 5.38
CA GLY A 193 10.17 12.81 5.93
C GLY A 193 8.94 11.90 5.73
N GLU A 194 7.80 12.41 5.26
CA GLU A 194 6.72 11.56 4.72
C GLU A 194 7.10 11.06 3.32
N GLU A 195 6.93 9.75 3.07
CA GLU A 195 7.25 9.13 1.78
C GLU A 195 6.03 8.40 1.18
N LEU A 196 5.81 8.54 -0.13
CA LEU A 196 4.71 7.89 -0.85
C LEU A 196 5.08 6.46 -1.24
N GLN A 197 4.98 5.54 -0.27
CA GLN A 197 5.38 4.14 -0.41
C GLN A 197 4.55 3.39 -1.47
N GLN A 198 3.23 3.58 -1.50
CA GLN A 198 2.37 3.08 -2.57
C GLN A 198 1.62 4.25 -3.22
N GLY A 199 1.81 4.40 -4.52
CA GLY A 199 1.10 5.39 -5.34
C GLY A 199 -0.41 5.15 -5.42
N ILE A 200 -1.09 6.06 -6.10
CA ILE A 200 -2.56 6.09 -6.25
C ILE A 200 -3.06 4.75 -6.84
N THR A 201 -3.76 3.97 -6.02
CA THR A 201 -4.21 2.61 -6.32
C THR A 201 -5.74 2.53 -6.14
N PRO A 202 -6.50 1.89 -7.04
CA PRO A 202 -7.94 1.71 -6.86
C PRO A 202 -8.26 0.79 -5.67
N LEU A 203 -9.36 1.07 -4.95
CA LEU A 203 -9.86 0.20 -3.89
C LEU A 203 -10.39 -1.13 -4.47
N THR A 204 -10.14 -2.22 -3.77
CA THR A 204 -10.56 -3.57 -4.18
C THR A 204 -12.08 -3.72 -4.07
N VAL A 205 -12.77 -3.80 -5.20
CA VAL A 205 -14.20 -4.09 -5.26
C VAL A 205 -14.41 -5.60 -5.25
N VAL A 206 -15.03 -6.10 -4.18
CA VAL A 206 -15.35 -7.51 -3.97
C VAL A 206 -16.74 -7.77 -4.51
N LEU A 207 -16.87 -8.73 -5.43
CA LEU A 207 -18.12 -9.03 -6.13
C LEU A 207 -19.01 -9.95 -5.31
N ALA A 208 -20.32 -9.94 -5.59
CA ALA A 208 -21.23 -10.95 -5.05
C ALA A 208 -20.76 -12.37 -5.41
N ASN A 209 -20.92 -13.33 -4.49
CA ASN A 209 -20.37 -14.69 -4.57
C ASN A 209 -18.83 -14.77 -4.57
N THR A 210 -18.14 -13.70 -4.14
CA THR A 210 -16.68 -13.71 -3.87
C THR A 210 -16.39 -13.13 -2.48
N ALA A 211 -15.25 -13.49 -1.92
CA ALA A 211 -14.76 -12.96 -0.65
C ALA A 211 -13.25 -12.76 -0.70
N LEU A 212 -12.72 -11.80 0.05
CA LEU A 212 -11.27 -11.71 0.30
C LEU A 212 -10.92 -12.54 1.53
N HIS A 213 -9.87 -13.35 1.41
CA HIS A 213 -9.23 -14.00 2.54
C HIS A 213 -8.23 -13.03 3.16
N LEU A 214 -8.53 -12.56 4.36
CA LEU A 214 -7.78 -11.57 5.10
C LEU A 214 -7.02 -12.24 6.25
N LYS A 215 -5.88 -11.66 6.61
CA LYS A 215 -5.05 -12.14 7.72
C LYS A 215 -4.45 -10.97 8.50
N ALA A 216 -4.48 -11.05 9.83
CA ALA A 216 -3.81 -10.08 10.69
C ALA A 216 -2.28 -10.28 10.65
N LEU A 217 -1.53 -9.20 10.42
CA LEU A 217 -0.07 -9.17 10.49
C LEU A 217 0.43 -8.87 11.91
N LEU A 218 -0.36 -8.15 12.70
CA LEU A 218 -0.06 -7.67 14.05
C LEU A 218 -1.36 -7.58 14.86
N ASP A 219 -1.25 -7.48 16.19
CA ASP A 219 -2.42 -7.40 17.08
C ASP A 219 -3.12 -6.03 16.96
N PHE A 220 -4.44 -6.00 16.70
CA PHE A 220 -5.21 -4.76 16.64
C PHE A 220 -6.66 -4.92 17.13
N GLU A 221 -7.34 -3.79 17.35
CA GLU A 221 -8.72 -3.71 17.80
C GLU A 221 -9.54 -2.85 16.85
N ASP A 222 -10.73 -3.31 16.47
CA ASP A 222 -11.58 -2.72 15.43
C ASP A 222 -13.05 -2.85 15.80
N ASP A 223 -13.76 -1.73 15.99
CA ASP A 223 -15.19 -1.66 16.32
C ASP A 223 -15.68 -2.67 17.39
N ASN A 224 -14.84 -2.92 18.40
CA ASN A 224 -14.98 -3.85 19.55
C ASN A 224 -14.61 -5.33 19.30
N GLU A 225 -14.14 -5.70 18.11
CA GLU A 225 -13.48 -6.99 17.86
C GLU A 225 -11.95 -6.84 18.02
N LYS A 226 -11.29 -7.88 18.55
CA LYS A 226 -9.83 -7.92 18.75
C LYS A 226 -9.23 -9.03 17.92
N PHE A 227 -8.27 -8.66 17.07
CA PHE A 227 -7.57 -9.55 16.15
C PHE A 227 -6.15 -9.78 16.67
N VAL A 228 -5.73 -11.04 16.71
CA VAL A 228 -4.38 -11.46 17.08
C VAL A 228 -3.57 -11.73 15.81
N ALA A 229 -2.27 -11.44 15.82
CA ALA A 229 -1.37 -11.70 14.70
C ALA A 229 -1.45 -13.17 14.22
N GLY A 230 -1.82 -13.36 12.96
CA GLY A 230 -2.05 -14.69 12.37
C GLY A 230 -3.51 -15.17 12.36
N ASP A 231 -4.46 -14.41 12.89
CA ASP A 231 -5.89 -14.65 12.67
C ASP A 231 -6.25 -14.51 11.18
N GLU A 232 -7.18 -15.35 10.71
CA GLU A 232 -7.61 -15.45 9.31
C GLU A 232 -9.14 -15.33 9.24
N TRP A 233 -9.67 -14.42 8.41
CA TRP A 233 -11.11 -14.22 8.23
C TRP A 233 -11.49 -13.89 6.78
N LEU A 234 -12.79 -13.76 6.52
CA LEU A 234 -13.34 -13.45 5.20
C LEU A 234 -14.05 -12.10 5.20
N PHE A 235 -13.75 -11.27 4.20
CA PHE A 235 -14.59 -10.13 3.82
C PHE A 235 -15.50 -10.56 2.66
N GLU A 236 -16.78 -10.82 2.93
CA GLU A 236 -17.76 -11.25 1.92
C GLU A 236 -18.26 -10.09 1.05
N GLY A 237 -18.36 -10.31 -0.28
CA GLY A 237 -18.97 -9.36 -1.21
C GLY A 237 -20.49 -9.53 -1.36
N PRO A 238 -21.21 -8.52 -1.89
CA PRO A 238 -20.67 -7.36 -2.60
C PRO A 238 -20.28 -6.19 -1.68
N GLY A 239 -19.06 -5.69 -1.84
CA GLY A 239 -18.55 -4.58 -1.04
C GLY A 239 -17.26 -3.99 -1.60
N THR A 240 -16.88 -2.78 -1.15
CA THR A 240 -15.53 -2.24 -1.42
C THR A 240 -14.67 -2.45 -0.19
N TYR A 241 -13.59 -3.22 -0.32
CA TYR A 241 -12.64 -3.42 0.75
C TYR A 241 -11.77 -2.17 0.91
N ILE A 242 -11.73 -1.63 2.14
CA ILE A 242 -10.80 -0.56 2.53
C ILE A 242 -9.57 -1.26 3.13
N PRO A 243 -8.37 -1.11 2.54
CA PRO A 243 -7.17 -1.73 3.09
C PRO A 243 -6.81 -1.12 4.45
N ARG A 244 -6.20 -1.94 5.30
CA ARG A 244 -5.66 -1.59 6.62
C ARG A 244 -4.17 -1.95 6.63
N LYS A 245 -3.35 -1.24 7.41
CA LYS A 245 -1.89 -1.50 7.50
C LYS A 245 -1.58 -2.77 8.30
N GLU A 246 -2.52 -3.18 9.14
CA GLU A 246 -2.47 -4.34 10.02
C GLU A 246 -2.92 -5.64 9.33
N VAL A 247 -3.45 -5.57 8.10
CA VAL A 247 -4.18 -6.67 7.45
C VAL A 247 -3.66 -6.97 6.04
N GLU A 248 -3.21 -8.21 5.85
CA GLU A 248 -2.77 -8.78 4.57
C GLU A 248 -3.94 -9.39 3.80
N VAL A 249 -4.03 -9.15 2.48
CA VAL A 249 -4.98 -9.81 1.58
C VAL A 249 -4.30 -11.03 0.94
N LEU A 250 -4.60 -12.23 1.43
CA LEU A 250 -3.93 -13.46 1.00
C LEU A 250 -4.40 -13.96 -0.38
N GLN A 251 -5.71 -13.94 -0.64
CA GLN A 251 -6.32 -14.45 -1.87
C GLN A 251 -7.77 -13.98 -2.02
N THR A 252 -8.30 -14.00 -3.24
CA THR A 252 -9.75 -13.89 -3.49
C THR A 252 -10.35 -15.28 -3.63
N ILE A 253 -11.36 -15.60 -2.81
CA ILE A 253 -12.10 -16.86 -2.84
C ILE A 253 -13.40 -16.65 -3.64
N GLN A 254 -13.72 -17.59 -4.52
CA GLN A 254 -15.00 -17.63 -5.25
C GLN A 254 -15.91 -18.72 -4.68
N ALA A 255 -17.21 -18.48 -4.64
CA ALA A 255 -18.18 -19.44 -4.12
C ALA A 255 -18.44 -20.60 -5.11
N THR A 256 -18.33 -21.83 -4.63
CA THR A 256 -18.63 -23.03 -5.43
C THR A 256 -20.14 -23.23 -5.59
N VAL A 257 -20.64 -23.13 -6.82
CA VAL A 257 -22.07 -23.27 -7.15
C VAL A 257 -22.51 -24.75 -7.11
N ILE A 258 -23.29 -25.12 -6.10
CA ILE A 258 -23.88 -26.46 -5.93
C ILE A 258 -25.22 -26.53 -6.67
N ARG A 259 -25.43 -27.50 -7.57
CA ARG A 259 -26.72 -27.70 -8.27
C ARG A 259 -27.63 -28.68 -7.51
N HIS A 260 -28.86 -28.82 -7.99
CA HIS A 260 -29.78 -29.85 -7.49
C HIS A 260 -29.16 -31.25 -7.60
N ASN A 261 -29.38 -32.11 -6.59
CA ASN A 261 -28.74 -33.42 -6.42
C ASN A 261 -27.20 -33.39 -6.40
N GLN A 262 -26.59 -32.30 -5.94
CA GLN A 262 -25.16 -32.20 -5.64
C GLN A 262 -24.94 -31.78 -4.18
N ALA A 263 -23.76 -32.09 -3.65
CA ALA A 263 -23.28 -31.66 -2.33
C ALA A 263 -21.80 -31.29 -2.42
N ILE A 264 -21.32 -30.44 -1.52
CA ILE A 264 -19.89 -30.11 -1.39
C ILE A 264 -19.29 -30.86 -0.19
N ARG A 265 -18.11 -31.46 -0.37
CA ARG A 265 -17.35 -32.07 0.73
C ARG A 265 -16.25 -31.12 1.17
N LEU A 266 -16.38 -30.59 2.38
CA LEU A 266 -15.38 -29.73 3.01
C LEU A 266 -14.47 -30.55 3.96
N ARG A 267 -13.31 -30.00 4.30
CA ARG A 267 -12.43 -30.46 5.39
C ARG A 267 -12.01 -29.24 6.21
N ALA A 268 -12.08 -29.34 7.54
CA ALA A 268 -11.56 -28.30 8.42
C ALA A 268 -10.02 -28.22 8.32
N ARG A 269 -9.46 -26.99 8.34
CA ARG A 269 -8.00 -26.74 8.36
C ARG A 269 -7.46 -26.42 9.75
N LYS A 270 -8.32 -25.86 10.59
CA LYS A 270 -8.17 -25.55 12.02
C LYS A 270 -9.50 -25.96 12.67
N GLU A 271 -9.57 -26.04 14.00
CA GLU A 271 -10.85 -26.20 14.70
C GLU A 271 -11.76 -25.00 14.38
N CYS A 272 -13.01 -25.26 14.01
CA CYS A 272 -13.95 -24.21 13.60
C CYS A 272 -15.41 -24.59 13.87
N GLN A 273 -16.31 -23.63 13.63
CA GLN A 273 -17.75 -23.83 13.60
C GLN A 273 -18.21 -23.71 12.14
N ASP A 274 -19.14 -24.56 11.71
CA ASP A 274 -19.71 -24.46 10.36
C ASP A 274 -20.95 -23.55 10.30
N ARG A 275 -21.54 -23.40 9.11
CA ARG A 275 -22.71 -22.54 8.86
C ARG A 275 -23.99 -23.01 9.57
N GLU A 276 -23.99 -24.23 10.09
CA GLU A 276 -25.08 -24.81 10.90
C GLU A 276 -24.70 -24.84 12.39
N ASP A 277 -23.67 -24.10 12.78
CA ASP A 277 -23.16 -23.93 14.13
C ASP A 277 -22.58 -25.21 14.80
N HIS A 278 -22.36 -26.27 14.03
CA HIS A 278 -21.70 -27.49 14.50
C HIS A 278 -20.18 -27.28 14.59
N ALA A 279 -19.57 -27.74 15.69
CA ALA A 279 -18.12 -27.75 15.85
C ALA A 279 -17.47 -28.81 14.93
N ARG A 280 -16.33 -28.45 14.32
CA ARG A 280 -15.56 -29.29 13.40
C ARG A 280 -14.09 -29.33 13.83
N VAL A 281 -13.54 -30.53 13.89
CA VAL A 281 -12.12 -30.82 14.22
C VAL A 281 -11.33 -31.19 12.96
N THR A 282 -9.99 -31.11 13.04
CA THR A 282 -9.01 -31.24 11.93
C THR A 282 -8.74 -32.65 11.38
#